data_AF-A0A951U760-F1
#
_entry.id   AF-A0A951U760-F1
#
_cell.length_a   1.000
_cell.length_b   1.000
_cell.length_c   1.000
_cell.angle_alpha   90.00
_cell.angle_beta   90.00
_cell.angle_gamma   90.00
#
_symmetry.space_group_name_H-M   'P 1'
#
loop_
_entity.id
_entity.type
_entity.pdbx_description
1 polymer ?
#
loop_
_entity_poly.entity_id
_entity_poly.type
_entity_poly.pdbx_seq_one_letter_code
_entity_poly.pdbx_strand_id
1 'polypeptide(L)' 'MTNSTGQSKLIRFLEEDLAVPASAIALALKQHESESSWLPIILWQYGLITLQQLNQVFEWMETA' A
#
# COMPACT_ATOMS: atom_id res chain seq x y z
N MET A 1 3.69 13.64 14.14
CA MET A 1 3.13 12.32 14.51
C MET A 1 3.80 11.32 13.60
N THR A 2 4.51 10.35 14.18
CA THR A 2 5.57 9.58 13.53
C THR A 2 5.01 8.64 12.46
N ASN A 3 5.12 9.04 11.18
CA ASN A 3 5.03 8.10 10.07
C ASN A 3 6.13 7.06 10.28
N SER A 4 5.77 5.89 10.81
CA SER A 4 6.68 4.76 11.00
C SER A 4 7.38 4.49 9.68
N THR A 5 8.71 4.41 9.69
CA THR A 5 9.57 4.36 8.49
C THR A 5 9.15 3.32 7.45
N GLY A 6 8.39 2.28 7.85
CA GLY A 6 7.79 1.27 6.97
C GLY A 6 6.65 1.76 6.08
N GLN A 7 5.76 2.66 6.54
CA GLN A 7 4.66 3.18 5.70
C GLN A 7 5.18 3.97 4.52
N SER A 8 6.16 4.85 4.75
CA SER A 8 6.71 5.69 3.69
C SER A 8 7.46 4.87 2.63
N LYS A 9 8.12 3.78 3.04
CA LYS A 9 8.75 2.82 2.10
C LYS A 9 7.69 2.07 1.29
N LEU A 10 6.60 1.62 1.93
CA LEU A 10 5.52 0.91 1.25
C LEU A 10 4.81 1.79 0.22
N ILE A 11 4.50 3.04 0.57
CA ILE A 11 3.89 4.00 -0.36
C ILE A 11 4.80 4.18 -1.58
N ARG A 12 6.11 4.34 -1.37
CA ARG A 12 7.07 4.48 -2.46
C ARG A 12 7.11 3.26 -3.37
N PHE A 13 7.11 2.05 -2.81
CA PHE A 13 7.04 0.81 -3.60
C PHE A 13 5.75 0.74 -4.43
N LEU A 14 4.61 1.10 -3.83
CA LEU A 14 3.33 1.13 -4.54
C LEU A 14 3.35 2.12 -5.72
N GLU A 15 3.94 3.30 -5.54
CA GLU A 15 4.02 4.33 -6.59
C GLU A 15 5.07 4.02 -7.67
N GLU A 16 6.28 3.63 -7.27
CA GLU A 16 7.43 3.47 -8.18
C GLU A 16 7.45 2.09 -8.85
N ASP A 17 7.27 1.00 -8.10
CA ASP A 17 7.36 -0.37 -8.63
C ASP A 17 6.02 -0.88 -9.18
N LEU A 18 4.91 -0.54 -8.53
CA LEU A 18 3.58 -1.02 -8.92
C LEU A 18 2.74 -0.02 -9.72
N ALA A 19 3.27 1.19 -9.95
CA ALA A 19 2.62 2.28 -10.69
C ALA A 19 1.20 2.61 -10.18
N VAL A 20 0.96 2.43 -8.87
CA VAL A 20 -0.31 2.77 -8.24
C VAL A 20 -0.40 4.29 -8.13
N PRO A 21 -1.50 4.92 -8.59
CA PRO A 21 -1.61 6.36 -8.55
C PRO A 21 -1.69 6.88 -7.11
N ALA A 22 -0.97 7.96 -6.81
CA ALA A 22 -0.96 8.62 -5.50
C ALA A 22 -2.37 8.91 -4.95
N SER A 23 -3.32 9.28 -5.82
CA SER A 23 -4.72 9.54 -5.45
C SER A 23 -5.44 8.31 -4.91
N ALA A 24 -5.11 7.13 -5.43
CA ALA A 24 -5.65 5.85 -4.98
C ALA A 24 -5.09 5.45 -3.61
N ILE A 25 -3.79 5.65 -3.41
CA ILE A 25 -3.12 5.45 -2.12
C ILE A 25 -3.71 6.41 -1.06
N ALA A 26 -3.87 7.68 -1.41
CA ALA A 26 -4.47 8.68 -0.52
C ALA A 26 -5.92 8.35 -0.13
N LEU A 27 -6.70 7.78 -1.05
CA LEU A 27 -8.06 7.32 -0.76
C LEU A 27 -8.06 6.18 0.26
N ALA A 28 -7.15 5.20 0.09
CA ALA A 28 -7.03 4.07 0.98
C ALA A 28 -6.51 4.47 2.37
N LEU A 29 -5.53 5.39 2.44
CA LEU A 29 -5.00 5.94 3.69
C LEU A 29 -6.05 6.73 4.49
N LYS A 30 -6.93 7.48 3.80
CA LYS A 30 -8.01 8.24 4.45
C LYS A 30 -9.07 7.35 5.11
N GLN A 31 -9.22 6.10 4.67
CA GLN A 31 -10.19 5.18 5.26
C GLN A 31 -9.65 4.42 6.46
N HIS A 32 -8.33 4.29 6.59
CA HIS A 32 -7.70 3.56 7.68
C HIS A 32 -6.47 4.33 8.20
N GLU A 33 -6.69 5.22 9.17
CA GLU A 33 -5.61 6.01 9.80
C GLU A 33 -4.58 5.17 10.58
N SER A 34 -4.90 3.94 10.98
CA SER A 34 -4.10 3.23 12.01
C SER A 34 -3.41 1.94 11.57
N GLU A 35 -3.85 1.29 10.48
CA GLU A 35 -3.44 -0.10 10.23
C GLU A 35 -2.84 -0.30 8.85
N SER A 36 -1.54 0.00 8.72
CA SER A 36 -0.74 -0.14 7.50
C SER A 36 -0.84 -1.53 6.86
N SER A 37 -1.06 -2.58 7.67
CA SER A 37 -1.22 -3.96 7.22
C SER A 37 -2.47 -4.17 6.34
N TRP A 38 -3.44 -3.27 6.38
CA TRP A 38 -4.69 -3.38 5.62
C TRP A 38 -4.66 -2.60 4.31
N LEU A 39 -3.70 -1.69 4.13
CA LEU A 39 -3.55 -0.87 2.93
C LEU A 39 -3.51 -1.73 1.64
N PRO A 40 -2.74 -2.83 1.55
CA PRO A 40 -2.70 -3.66 0.34
C PRO A 40 -4.07 -4.30 0.04
N ILE A 41 -4.76 -4.78 1.08
CA ILE A 41 -6.09 -5.40 0.96
C ILE A 41 -7.13 -4.39 0.47
N ILE A 42 -7.10 -3.16 0.99
CA ILE A 42 -7.98 -2.08 0.57
C ILE A 42 -7.75 -1.76 -0.91
N LEU A 43 -6.50 -1.58 -1.33
CA LEU A 43 -6.17 -1.33 -2.73
C LEU A 43 -6.72 -2.42 -3.66
N TRP A 44 -6.65 -3.69 -3.24
CA TRP A 44 -7.22 -4.80 -4.00
C TRP A 44 -8.76 -4.78 -4.03
N GLN A 45 -9.42 -4.52 -2.90
CA GLN A 45 -10.89 -4.43 -2.85
C GLN A 45 -11.47 -3.34 -3.74
N TYR A 46 -10.76 -2.22 -3.90
CA TYR A 46 -11.13 -1.14 -4.81
C TYR A 46 -10.70 -1.40 -6.27
N GLY A 47 -10.05 -2.53 -6.57
CA GLY A 47 -9.56 -2.87 -7.91
C GLY A 47 -8.40 -2.00 -8.37
N LEU A 48 -7.71 -1.33 -7.44
CA LEU A 48 -6.58 -0.43 -7.71
C LEU A 48 -5.28 -1.22 -7.95
N ILE A 49 -5.21 -2.43 -7.42
CA ILE A 49 -4.15 -3.41 -7.69
C ILE A 49 -4.76 -4.78 -7.99
N THR A 50 -4.04 -5.59 -8.77
CA THR A 50 -4.42 -6.97 -9.05
C THR A 50 -4.04 -7.92 -7.90
N LEU A 51 -4.61 -9.13 -7.89
CA LEU A 51 -4.23 -10.16 -6.91
C LEU A 51 -2.73 -10.53 -6.99
N GLN A 52 -2.13 -10.48 -8.18
CA GLN A 52 -0.69 -10.69 -8.35
C GLN A 52 0.11 -9.58 -7.66
N GLN A 53 -0.25 -8.32 -7.90
CA GLN A 53 0.41 -7.17 -7.26
C GLN A 53 0.20 -7.18 -5.75
N LEU A 54 -0.97 -7.61 -5.28
CA LEU A 54 -1.23 -7.82 -3.85
C LEU A 54 -0.22 -8.79 -3.24
N ASN A 55 0.04 -9.92 -3.91
CA ASN A 55 1.06 -10.88 -3.46
C ASN A 55 2.45 -10.25 -3.39
N GLN A 56 2.85 -9.49 -4.43
CA GLN A 56 4.13 -8.80 -4.47
C GLN A 56 4.30 -7.79 -3.32
N VAL A 57 3.21 -7.10 -2.95
CA VAL A 57 3.22 -6.20 -1.78
C VAL A 57 3.45 -6.97 -0.49
N PHE A 58 2.79 -8.11 -0.28
CA PHE A 58 2.99 -8.93 0.92
C PHE A 58 4.41 -9.51 0.99
N GLU A 59 4.94 -10.05 -0.12
CA GLU A 59 6.32 -10.54 -0.20
C GLU A 59 7.34 -9.43 0.11
N TRP A 60 7.09 -8.22 -0.38
CA TRP A 60 7.93 -7.06 -0.08
C TRP A 60 7.84 -6.67 1.41
N MET A 61 6.64 -6.69 2.01
CA MET A 61 6.44 -6.40 3.43
C MET A 61 7.11 -7.41 4.36
N GLU A 62 7.24 -8.68 3.95
CA GLU A 62 7.97 -9.70 4.71
C GLU A 62 9.50 -9.55 4.63
N THR A 63 10.01 -8.84 3.61
CA THR A 63 11.46 -8.69 3.34
C THR A 63 12.05 -7.32 3.67
N ALA A 64 11.22 -6.32 4.02
CA ALA A 64 11.59 -4.91 4.23
C ALA A 64 11.77 -4.48 5.70
#